data_AF-A0A7C6BNR3-F1
#
_entry.id   AF-A0A7C6BNR3-F1
#
_cell.length_a   1.000
_cell.length_b   1.000
_cell.length_c   1.000
_cell.angle_alpha   90.00
_cell.angle_beta   90.00
_cell.angle_gamma   90.00
#
_symmetry.space_group_name_H-M   'P 1'
#
loop_
_entity.id
_entity.type
_entity.pdbx_description
1 polymer ?
#
loop_
_entity_poly.entity_id
_entity_poly.type
_entity_poly.pdbx_seq_one_letter_code
_entity_poly.pdbx_strand_id
1 'polypeptide(L)'
;MSWKCLPGDKFIVYESYGAKAYTGWANIKTIGKQKTSSIYRKYSNKLIITKDELREYAKGKSEMNVIEFENFEKFTKPVKPKRFVTVAGKYIYEDEFEMIKKNKG
;
A
#
# COMPACT_ATOMS: atom_id res chain seq x y z
N MET A 1 1.96 -7.45 18.94
CA MET A 1 2.44 -6.43 17.98
C MET A 1 1.19 -5.81 17.35
N SER A 2 0.72 -4.67 17.85
CA SER A 2 -0.50 -4.02 17.34
C SER A 2 -0.25 -3.47 15.94
N TRP A 3 -1.03 -3.95 14.98
CA TRP A 3 -1.11 -3.32 13.67
C TRP A 3 -1.85 -1.99 13.86
N LYS A 4 -1.26 -0.89 13.39
CA LYS A 4 -1.91 0.43 13.44
C LYS A 4 -2.83 0.68 12.24
N CYS A 5 -2.77 -0.15 11.20
CA CYS A 5 -3.62 -0.02 10.03
C CYS A 5 -4.88 -0.88 10.19
N LEU A 6 -6.04 -0.27 10.00
CA LEU A 6 -7.37 -0.88 10.12
C LEU A 6 -8.13 -0.81 8.78
N PRO A 7 -9.10 -1.70 8.56
CA PRO A 7 -10.09 -1.51 7.50
C PRO A 7 -10.71 -0.12 7.57
N GLY A 8 -10.76 0.58 6.44
CA GLY A 8 -11.21 1.98 6.35
C GLY A 8 -10.08 3.01 6.28
N ASP A 9 -8.86 2.66 6.71
CA ASP A 9 -7.72 3.56 6.60
C ASP A 9 -7.32 3.83 5.15
N LYS A 10 -6.65 4.96 4.91
CA LYS A 10 -6.09 5.30 3.60
C LYS A 10 -4.65 4.81 3.45
N PHE A 11 -4.40 4.13 2.35
CA PHE A 11 -3.07 3.78 1.88
C PHE A 11 -2.62 4.78 0.82
N ILE A 12 -1.57 5.54 1.11
CA ILE A 12 -1.04 6.57 0.21
C ILE A 12 0.11 5.98 -0.61
N VAL A 13 0.01 6.10 -1.93
CA VAL A 13 1.00 5.57 -2.88
C VAL A 13 2.11 6.60 -3.08
N TYR A 14 3.35 6.17 -2.87
CA TYR A 14 4.56 6.98 -3.06
C TYR A 14 5.41 6.43 -4.20
N GLU A 15 5.83 7.31 -5.12
CA GLU A 15 6.70 6.96 -6.23
C GLU A 15 8.15 7.37 -5.93
N SER A 16 9.05 6.41 -5.76
CA SER A 16 10.43 6.64 -5.29
C SER A 16 11.45 7.01 -6.38
N TYR A 17 11.28 6.51 -7.61
CA TYR A 17 12.28 6.66 -8.68
C TYR A 17 12.04 7.87 -9.61
N GLY A 18 10.78 8.24 -9.86
CA GLY A 18 10.45 9.40 -10.69
C GLY A 18 10.14 10.63 -9.86
N ALA A 19 8.85 10.89 -9.61
CA ALA A 19 8.38 12.14 -9.00
C ALA A 19 8.88 12.38 -7.57
N LYS A 20 9.29 11.33 -6.84
CA LYS A 20 9.61 11.37 -5.39
C LYS A 20 8.49 12.04 -4.60
N ALA A 21 7.27 11.63 -4.90
CA ALA A 21 6.03 12.27 -4.47
C ALA A 21 4.92 11.26 -4.20
N TYR A 22 3.92 11.67 -3.45
CA TYR A 22 2.64 10.98 -3.33
C TYR A 22 1.86 11.16 -4.63
N THR A 23 1.37 10.06 -5.20
CA THR A 23 0.76 10.04 -6.55
C THR A 23 -0.68 9.51 -6.56
N GLY A 24 -1.14 9.00 -5.43
CA GLY A 24 -2.50 8.50 -5.28
C GLY A 24 -2.76 7.97 -3.89
N TRP A 25 -3.98 7.50 -3.67
CA TRP A 25 -4.35 6.71 -2.50
C TRP A 25 -5.33 5.60 -2.86
N ALA A 26 -5.53 4.68 -1.92
CA ALA A 26 -6.61 3.72 -1.92
C ALA A 26 -7.13 3.56 -0.49
N ASN A 27 -8.32 3.02 -0.33
CA ASN A 27 -8.84 2.63 0.98
C ASN A 27 -8.43 1.17 1.27
N ILE A 28 -8.05 0.88 2.51
CA ILE A 28 -7.79 -0.48 2.98
C ILE A 28 -9.14 -1.16 3.21
N LYS A 29 -9.43 -2.19 2.42
CA LYS A 29 -10.64 -2.99 2.54
C LYS A 29 -10.51 -4.04 3.64
N THR A 30 -9.44 -4.82 3.60
CA THR A 30 -9.14 -5.85 4.60
C THR A 30 -7.62 -5.94 4.81
N ILE A 31 -7.24 -6.39 6.00
CA ILE A 31 -5.85 -6.69 6.34
C ILE A 31 -5.82 -7.95 7.20
N GLY A 32 -4.94 -8.89 6.87
CA GLY A 32 -4.83 -10.10 7.68
C GLY A 32 -3.78 -11.09 7.22
N LYS A 33 -3.41 -11.98 8.13
CA LYS A 33 -2.56 -13.13 7.82
C LYS A 33 -3.31 -14.13 6.95
N GLN A 34 -2.64 -14.60 5.91
CA GLN A 34 -3.10 -15.65 5.02
C GLN A 34 -2.01 -16.71 4.86
N LYS A 35 -2.41 -17.97 4.71
CA LYS A 35 -1.48 -19.03 4.33
C LYS A 35 -0.94 -18.77 2.93
N THR A 36 0.37 -18.79 2.76
CA THR A 36 1.05 -18.53 1.47
C THR A 36 0.44 -19.33 0.33
N SER A 37 0.19 -20.63 0.55
CA SER A 37 -0.40 -21.54 -0.43
C SER A 37 -1.80 -21.13 -0.91
N SER A 38 -2.55 -20.38 -0.10
CA SER A 38 -3.91 -19.93 -0.41
C SER A 38 -3.97 -18.58 -1.13
N ILE A 39 -2.91 -17.76 -1.03
CA ILE A 39 -2.90 -16.38 -1.53
C ILE A 39 -3.11 -16.36 -3.05
N TYR A 40 -2.33 -17.15 -3.79
CA TYR A 40 -2.46 -17.17 -5.25
C TYR A 40 -3.86 -17.64 -5.69
N ARG A 41 -4.41 -18.67 -5.03
CA ARG A 41 -5.74 -19.20 -5.37
C ARG A 41 -6.87 -18.20 -5.07
N LYS A 42 -6.75 -17.43 -3.99
CA LYS A 42 -7.76 -16.44 -3.57
C LYS A 42 -7.69 -15.14 -4.37
N TYR A 43 -6.48 -14.67 -4.65
CA TYR A 43 -6.26 -13.32 -5.16
C TYR A 43 -5.85 -13.29 -6.63
N SER A 44 -5.10 -14.28 -7.12
CA SER A 44 -4.70 -14.46 -8.53
C SER A 44 -4.53 -13.13 -9.28
N ASN A 45 -5.45 -12.78 -10.19
CA ASN A 45 -5.41 -11.59 -11.04
C ASN A 45 -5.54 -10.24 -10.30
N LYS A 46 -5.79 -10.24 -9.00
CA LYS A 46 -5.85 -9.04 -8.14
C LYS A 46 -4.51 -8.71 -7.50
N LEU A 47 -3.51 -9.59 -7.63
CA LEU A 47 -2.16 -9.34 -7.12
C LEU A 47 -1.42 -8.39 -8.06
N ILE A 48 -0.64 -7.48 -7.47
CA ILE A 48 0.23 -6.55 -8.22
C ILE A 48 1.44 -7.30 -8.81
N ILE A 49 1.79 -8.44 -8.22
CA ILE A 49 2.94 -9.27 -8.61
C ILE A 49 2.49 -10.53 -9.34
N THR A 50 3.38 -11.05 -10.17
CA THR A 50 3.19 -12.32 -10.88
C THR A 50 3.26 -13.52 -9.93
N LYS A 51 2.85 -14.69 -10.43
CA LYS A 51 2.93 -15.96 -9.67
C LYS A 51 4.37 -16.29 -9.26
N ASP A 52 5.33 -16.08 -10.17
CA ASP A 52 6.73 -16.40 -9.94
C ASP A 52 7.36 -15.43 -8.93
N GLU A 53 7.07 -14.13 -9.02
CA GLU A 53 7.49 -13.15 -8.01
C GLU A 53 6.90 -13.47 -6.63
N LEU A 54 5.62 -13.85 -6.56
CA LEU A 54 5.02 -14.29 -5.30
C LEU A 54 5.72 -15.52 -4.73
N ARG A 55 6.06 -16.51 -5.57
CA ARG A 55 6.73 -17.74 -5.16
C ARG A 55 8.12 -17.45 -4.58
N GLU A 56 8.89 -16.61 -5.25
CA GLU A 56 10.22 -16.20 -4.78
C GLU A 56 10.13 -15.39 -3.49
N TYR A 57 9.21 -14.42 -3.42
CA TYR A 57 9.03 -13.56 -2.25
C TYR A 57 8.51 -14.32 -1.00
N ALA A 58 7.73 -15.37 -1.23
CA ALA A 58 7.16 -16.21 -0.18
C ALA A 58 8.02 -17.42 0.19
N LYS A 59 9.18 -17.60 -0.42
CA LYS A 59 10.09 -18.72 -0.14
C LYS A 59 10.45 -18.76 1.35
N GLY A 60 10.20 -19.90 1.99
CA GLY A 60 10.44 -20.09 3.43
C GLY A 60 9.38 -19.47 4.36
N LYS A 61 8.30 -18.87 3.84
CA LYS A 61 7.21 -18.28 4.63
C LYS A 61 5.93 -19.11 4.51
N SER A 62 5.45 -19.62 5.64
CA SER A 62 4.18 -20.37 5.72
C SER A 62 2.95 -19.45 5.69
N GLU A 63 3.10 -18.22 6.19
CA GLU A 63 2.05 -17.21 6.27
C GLU A 63 2.59 -15.84 5.84
N MET A 64 1.71 -15.03 5.28
CA MET A 64 2.00 -13.65 4.89
C MET A 64 0.82 -12.75 5.20
N ASN A 65 1.09 -11.47 5.41
CA ASN A 65 0.02 -10.48 5.53
C ASN A 65 -0.41 -10.04 4.13
N VAL A 66 -1.71 -10.05 3.89
CA VAL A 66 -2.33 -9.55 2.67
C VAL A 66 -3.14 -8.32 3.04
N ILE A 67 -3.00 -7.27 2.24
CA ILE A 67 -3.81 -6.06 2.33
C ILE A 67 -4.61 -5.99 1.04
N GLU A 68 -5.93 -5.94 1.17
CA GLU A 68 -6.82 -5.69 0.05
C GLU A 68 -7.18 -4.21 0.00
N PHE A 69 -7.15 -3.64 -1.19
CA PHE A 69 -7.44 -2.23 -1.42
C PHE A 69 -8.69 -2.06 -2.26
N GLU A 70 -9.37 -0.93 -2.10
CA GLU A 70 -10.47 -0.48 -2.95
C GLU A 70 -10.41 1.04 -3.14
N ASN A 71 -11.18 1.55 -4.11
CA ASN A 71 -11.28 2.99 -4.40
C ASN A 71 -9.93 3.67 -4.67
N PHE A 72 -9.17 3.13 -5.63
CA PHE A 72 -7.94 3.75 -6.08
C PHE A 72 -8.22 5.12 -6.71
N GLU A 73 -7.55 6.15 -6.21
CA GLU A 73 -7.60 7.50 -6.73
C GLU A 73 -6.19 7.93 -7.10
N LYS A 74 -6.00 8.29 -8.37
CA LYS A 74 -4.77 8.89 -8.84
C LYS A 74 -4.84 10.39 -8.68
N PHE A 75 -3.82 10.99 -8.10
CA PHE A 75 -3.74 12.44 -7.96
C PHE A 75 -3.48 13.09 -9.32
N THR A 76 -4.14 14.21 -9.58
CA THR A 76 -3.89 15.00 -10.80
C THR A 76 -2.54 15.72 -10.69
N LYS A 77 -2.16 16.09 -9.46
CA LYS A 77 -0.88 16.72 -9.12
C LYS A 77 -0.13 15.88 -8.08
N PRO A 78 1.08 15.37 -8.40
CA PRO A 78 1.91 14.68 -7.42
C PRO A 78 2.28 15.61 -6.25
N VAL A 79 2.13 15.14 -5.01
CA VAL A 79 2.40 15.92 -3.80
C VAL A 79 3.73 15.51 -3.18
N LYS A 80 4.70 16.42 -3.12
CA LYS A 80 6.01 16.13 -2.52
C LYS A 80 5.89 16.02 -0.99
N PRO A 81 6.46 14.97 -0.36
CA PRO A 81 6.43 14.82 1.08
C PRO A 81 7.35 15.84 1.76
N LYS A 82 7.00 16.28 2.98
CA LYS A 82 7.86 17.19 3.78
C LYS A 82 9.15 16.52 4.25
N ARG A 83 9.16 15.19 4.37
CA ARG A 83 10.30 14.37 4.80
C ARG A 83 10.41 13.14 3.92
N PHE A 84 11.61 12.58 3.81
CA PHE A 84 11.86 11.39 3.01
C PHE A 84 10.98 10.20 3.45
N VAL A 85 10.47 9.44 2.47
CA VAL A 85 9.72 8.20 2.70
C VAL A 85 10.68 7.03 2.56
N THR A 86 10.86 6.26 3.64
CA THR A 86 11.75 5.09 3.63
C THR A 86 11.14 3.92 2.86
N VAL A 87 11.95 2.91 2.54
CA VAL A 87 11.48 1.64 1.94
C VAL A 87 10.47 0.93 2.86
N ALA A 88 10.57 1.12 4.18
CA ALA A 88 9.61 0.59 5.14
C ALA A 88 8.27 1.36 5.16
N GLY A 89 8.13 2.40 4.35
CA GLY A 89 6.98 3.29 4.35
C GLY A 89 7.04 4.34 5.45
N LYS A 90 5.88 4.96 5.69
CA LYS A 90 5.68 6.03 6.68
C LYS A 90 4.21 6.08 7.09
N TYR A 91 3.94 6.28 8.38
CA TYR A 91 2.60 6.63 8.84
C TYR A 91 2.32 8.10 8.54
N ILE A 92 1.18 8.35 7.89
CA ILE A 92 0.70 9.69 7.58
C ILE A 92 -0.35 10.05 8.64
N TYR A 93 -0.10 11.14 9.36
CA TYR A 93 -1.00 11.68 10.36
C TYR A 93 -1.79 12.87 9.78
N GLU A 94 -2.77 13.36 10.54
CA GLU A 94 -3.74 14.37 10.13
C GLU A 94 -3.13 15.57 9.40
N ASP A 95 -2.03 16.13 9.92
CA ASP A 95 -1.38 17.33 9.39
C ASP A 95 -0.81 17.12 7.98
N GLU A 96 -0.20 15.97 7.75
CA GLU A 96 0.34 15.59 6.44
C GLU A 96 -0.76 15.08 5.51
N PHE A 97 -1.79 14.43 6.05
CA PHE A 97 -2.94 14.00 5.29
C PHE A 97 -3.72 15.17 4.70
N GLU A 98 -4.03 16.19 5.52
CA GLU A 98 -4.72 17.40 5.05
C GLU A 98 -3.86 18.21 4.06
N MET A 99 -2.53 18.21 4.24
CA MET A 99 -1.62 18.76 3.24
C MET A 99 -1.74 18.02 1.89
N ILE A 100 -1.78 16.69 1.89
CA ILE A 100 -1.94 15.90 0.66
C ILE A 100 -3.29 16.22 0.01
N LYS A 101 -4.37 16.19 0.79
CA LYS A 101 -5.72 16.46 0.32
C LYS A 101 -5.88 17.85 -0.32
N LYS A 102 -5.20 18.87 0.23
CA LYS A 102 -5.20 20.24 -0.33
C LYS A 102 -4.42 20.35 -1.64
N ASN A 103 -3.41 19.51 -1.87
CA ASN A 103 -2.45 19.67 -2.96
C ASN A 103 -2.53 18.60 -4.06
N LYS A 104 -3.29 17.51 -3.87
CA LYS A 104 -3.45 16.40 -4.83
C LYS A 104 -4.14 16.79 -6.15
N GLY A 105 -4.77 17.97 -6.17
CA GLY A 105 -5.49 18.57 -7.29
C GLY A 105 -6.77 17.87 -7.67
#